data_AF-A0A8T0A3Y1-F1
#
_entry.id   AF-A0A8T0A3Y1-F1
#
_cell.length_a   1.000
_cell.length_b   1.000
_cell.length_c   1.000
_cell.angle_alpha   90.00
_cell.angle_beta   90.00
_cell.angle_gamma   90.00
#
_symmetry.space_group_name_H-M   'P 1'
#
loop_
_entity.id
_entity.type
_entity.pdbx_description
1 polymer ?
#
loop_
_entity_poly.entity_id
_entity_poly.type
_entity_poly.pdbx_seq_one_letter_code
_entity_poly.pdbx_strand_id
1 'polypeptide(L)'
;MNEIRQTKLKSCNPNIIIKNYANAVENANYTMQSCILPCDRWEYTVSMEKIDTLLIYGNTTLIPFIYRIDISYNDLQFELIEEVATVSFMGLIAQIGGQMSLFMGSSILTLTQAIIICLKDKKRNNLIRDVNINNNSFNNKKKLAKINEKIVNSDKISLKNVENY
;
A
#
# COMPACT_ATOMS: atom_id res chain seq x y z
N MET A 1 39.49 -0.56 0.66
CA MET A 1 40.34 -1.34 -0.29
C MET A 1 41.84 -1.00 -0.24
N ASN A 2 42.27 0.06 0.49
CA ASN A 2 43.69 0.45 0.58
C ASN A 2 44.48 -0.21 1.72
N GLU A 3 43.81 -0.81 2.73
CA GLU A 3 44.49 -1.39 3.89
C GLU A 3 45.10 -2.77 3.65
N ILE A 4 44.53 -3.60 2.75
CA ILE A 4 45.03 -4.97 2.50
C ILE A 4 46.38 -4.93 1.73
N ARG A 5 46.62 -3.89 0.93
CA ARG A 5 47.82 -3.75 0.09
C ARG A 5 49.10 -3.38 0.87
N GLN A 6 49.01 -3.07 2.17
CA GLN A 6 50.16 -2.62 2.97
C GLN A 6 50.77 -3.70 3.87
N THR A 7 50.38 -4.96 3.73
CA THR A 7 51.03 -6.04 4.49
C THR A 7 52.30 -6.48 3.76
N LYS A 8 53.46 -6.11 4.32
CA LYS A 8 54.78 -6.54 3.83
C LYS A 8 55.07 -7.97 4.31
N LEU A 9 54.27 -8.93 3.84
CA LEU A 9 54.51 -10.34 4.08
C LEU A 9 55.79 -10.77 3.35
N LYS A 10 56.65 -11.53 4.03
CA LYS A 10 57.83 -12.12 3.37
C LYS A 10 57.34 -13.16 2.37
N SER A 11 57.93 -13.15 1.17
CA SER A 11 57.63 -14.16 0.14
C SER A 11 57.91 -15.57 0.69
N CYS A 12 56.95 -16.47 0.54
CA CYS A 12 57.09 -17.86 0.98
C CYS A 12 57.99 -18.65 0.03
N ASN A 13 58.74 -19.61 0.57
CA ASN A 13 59.52 -20.56 -0.24
C ASN A 13 58.56 -21.46 -1.06
N PRO A 14 58.79 -21.65 -2.37
CA PRO A 14 57.90 -22.44 -3.23
C PRO A 14 57.70 -23.88 -2.74
N ASN A 15 58.71 -24.49 -2.13
CA ASN A 15 58.61 -25.86 -1.61
C ASN A 15 57.61 -25.99 -0.45
N ILE A 16 57.40 -24.92 0.32
CA ILE A 16 56.43 -24.90 1.42
C ILE A 16 55.01 -24.72 0.87
N ILE A 17 54.86 -23.95 -0.20
CA ILE A 17 53.58 -23.74 -0.89
C ILE A 17 53.11 -25.06 -1.52
N ILE A 18 53.99 -25.76 -2.23
CA ILE A 18 53.67 -27.04 -2.88
C ILE A 18 53.25 -28.09 -1.85
N LYS A 19 53.98 -28.19 -0.72
CA LYS A 19 53.67 -29.14 0.35
C LYS A 19 52.33 -28.87 1.04
N ASN A 20 51.88 -27.61 1.08
CA ASN A 20 50.67 -27.20 1.78
C ASN A 20 49.52 -26.77 0.84
N TYR A 21 49.65 -27.00 -0.47
CA TYR A 21 48.71 -26.50 -1.48
C TYR A 21 47.27 -26.96 -1.21
N ALA A 22 47.09 -28.24 -0.86
CA ALA A 22 45.79 -28.82 -0.53
C ALA A 22 45.09 -28.12 0.65
N ASN A 23 45.87 -27.66 1.65
CA ASN A 23 45.33 -27.01 2.85
C ASN A 23 45.15 -25.49 2.69
N ALA A 24 45.89 -24.85 1.78
CA ALA A 24 45.88 -23.41 1.59
C ALA A 24 45.01 -22.95 0.42
N VAL A 25 44.91 -23.74 -0.66
CA VAL A 25 44.21 -23.38 -1.91
C VAL A 25 43.02 -24.29 -2.16
N GLU A 26 43.15 -25.60 -1.96
CA GLU A 26 42.07 -26.58 -2.22
C GLU A 26 41.20 -26.88 -0.99
N ASN A 27 41.36 -26.11 0.09
CA ASN A 27 40.66 -26.37 1.33
C ASN A 27 39.13 -26.27 1.14
N ALA A 28 38.43 -27.38 1.37
CA ALA A 28 36.98 -27.46 1.27
C ALA A 28 36.23 -26.67 2.36
N ASN A 29 36.93 -26.04 3.30
CA ASN A 29 36.33 -25.12 4.27
C ASN A 29 36.15 -23.70 3.67
N TYR A 30 35.42 -23.61 2.56
CA TYR A 30 35.00 -22.34 1.94
C TYR A 30 34.02 -21.53 2.81
N THR A 31 33.60 -22.06 3.96
CA THR A 31 32.67 -21.41 4.90
C THR A 31 33.33 -20.38 5.81
N MET A 32 34.66 -20.30 5.87
CA MET A 32 35.36 -19.35 6.76
C MET A 32 35.37 -17.90 6.26
N GLN A 33 35.08 -17.66 4.98
CA GLN A 33 35.14 -16.33 4.38
C GLN A 33 33.83 -16.00 3.68
N SER A 34 32.99 -15.17 4.30
CA SER A 34 31.80 -14.60 3.65
C SER A 34 32.22 -13.47 2.71
N CYS A 35 32.45 -13.80 1.44
CA CYS A 35 32.69 -12.80 0.40
C CYS A 35 31.36 -12.18 -0.03
N ILE A 36 31.05 -11.00 0.50
CA ILE A 36 29.91 -10.20 0.05
C ILE A 36 30.34 -9.46 -1.23
N LEU A 37 29.51 -9.50 -2.26
CA LEU A 37 29.79 -8.74 -3.49
C LEU A 37 29.71 -7.23 -3.21
N PRO A 38 30.59 -6.42 -3.82
CA PRO A 38 30.48 -4.97 -3.74
C PRO A 38 29.21 -4.48 -4.46
N CYS A 39 28.59 -3.43 -3.93
CA CYS A 39 27.43 -2.77 -4.55
C CYS A 39 27.80 -2.13 -5.89
N ASP A 40 28.94 -1.44 -5.93
CA ASP A 40 29.47 -0.85 -7.15
C ASP A 40 30.47 -1.83 -7.78
N ARG A 41 30.09 -2.39 -8.93
CA ARG A 41 30.96 -3.30 -9.68
C ARG A 41 30.91 -2.99 -11.17
N TRP A 42 32.06 -3.15 -11.81
CA TRP A 42 32.18 -3.10 -13.27
C TRP A 42 32.28 -4.53 -13.76
N GLU A 43 31.38 -4.91 -14.66
CA GLU A 43 31.35 -6.22 -15.28
C GLU A 43 31.53 -6.07 -16.78
N TYR A 44 32.37 -6.91 -17.37
CA TYR A 44 32.69 -6.87 -18.80
C TYR A 44 32.22 -8.17 -19.43
N THR A 45 31.26 -8.09 -20.34
CA THR A 45 30.83 -9.22 -21.15
C THR A 45 31.75 -9.33 -22.36
N VAL A 46 32.45 -10.47 -22.49
CA VAL A 46 33.40 -10.71 -23.58
C VAL A 46 32.80 -11.68 -24.59
N SER A 47 32.61 -11.23 -25.82
CA SER A 47 32.34 -12.10 -26.97
C SER A 47 33.65 -12.45 -27.66
N MET A 48 34.01 -13.73 -27.71
CA MET A 48 35.22 -14.20 -28.36
C MET A 48 34.90 -14.76 -29.75
N GLU A 49 35.52 -14.19 -30.77
CA GLU A 49 35.47 -14.70 -32.14
C GLU A 49 36.88 -15.10 -32.58
N LYS A 50 37.01 -16.35 -33.03
CA LYS A 50 38.27 -16.87 -33.56
C LYS A 50 38.25 -16.76 -35.07
N ILE A 51 39.22 -16.05 -35.63
CA ILE A 51 39.41 -15.96 -37.07
C ILE A 51 40.50 -16.93 -37.49
N ASP A 52 40.29 -17.65 -38.59
CA ASP A 52 41.32 -18.48 -39.18
C ASP A 52 42.36 -17.59 -39.89
N THR A 53 43.54 -17.49 -39.28
CA THR A 53 44.65 -16.69 -39.79
C THR A 53 45.16 -17.16 -41.14
N LEU A 54 44.93 -18.42 -41.51
CA LEU A 54 45.38 -19.01 -42.77
C LEU A 54 44.54 -18.51 -43.96
N LEU A 55 43.25 -18.25 -43.73
CA LEU A 55 42.33 -17.65 -44.72
C LEU A 55 42.65 -16.19 -45.03
N ILE A 56 43.13 -15.42 -44.04
CA ILE A 56 43.41 -13.99 -44.22
C ILE A 56 44.78 -13.75 -44.88
N TYR A 57 45.80 -14.51 -44.48
CA TYR A 57 47.17 -14.20 -44.89
C TYR A 57 47.67 -15.00 -46.10
N GLY A 58 46.94 -16.04 -46.53
CA GLY A 58 47.18 -16.80 -47.78
C GLY A 58 48.49 -17.59 -47.88
N ASN A 59 49.55 -17.18 -47.15
CA ASN A 59 50.85 -17.81 -47.12
C ASN A 59 51.44 -17.75 -45.71
N THR A 60 51.67 -18.93 -45.12
CA THR A 60 52.14 -19.13 -43.74
C THR A 60 53.61 -18.75 -43.51
N THR A 61 54.37 -18.45 -44.57
CA THR A 61 55.82 -18.17 -44.47
C THR A 61 56.18 -16.76 -43.99
N LEU A 62 55.21 -15.86 -43.87
CA LEU A 62 55.43 -14.43 -43.61
C LEU A 62 54.78 -13.90 -42.32
N ILE A 63 54.26 -14.80 -41.46
CA ILE A 63 53.57 -14.42 -40.22
C ILE A 63 54.51 -14.67 -39.02
N PRO A 64 55.06 -13.63 -38.37
CA PRO A 64 56.03 -13.78 -37.27
C PRO A 64 55.38 -14.09 -35.91
N PHE A 65 54.07 -14.35 -35.86
CA PHE A 65 53.33 -14.58 -34.62
C PHE A 65 52.44 -15.82 -34.71
N ILE A 66 52.42 -16.61 -33.63
CA ILE A 66 51.62 -17.85 -33.51
C ILE A 66 50.19 -17.52 -33.06
N TYR A 67 49.99 -16.41 -32.37
CA TYR A 67 48.69 -15.95 -31.87
C TYR A 67 48.56 -14.43 -32.06
N ARG A 68 47.36 -13.98 -32.41
CA ARG A 68 46.97 -12.57 -32.42
C ARG A 68 45.71 -12.42 -31.59
N ILE A 69 45.74 -11.48 -30.66
CA ILE A 69 44.62 -11.16 -29.78
C ILE A 69 44.31 -9.69 -30.01
N ASP A 70 43.16 -9.42 -30.61
CA ASP A 70 42.63 -8.07 -30.77
C ASP A 70 41.51 -7.89 -29.74
N ILE A 71 41.60 -6.84 -28.92
CA ILE A 71 40.59 -6.51 -27.91
C ILE A 71 40.01 -5.16 -28.31
N SER A 72 38.72 -5.15 -28.64
CA SER A 72 38.00 -3.94 -29.04
C SER A 72 36.62 -3.92 -28.41
N TYR A 73 36.10 -2.71 -28.21
CA TYR A 73 34.69 -2.50 -27.88
C TYR A 73 33.89 -2.51 -29.18
N ASN A 74 32.91 -3.39 -29.30
CA ASN A 74 32.05 -3.44 -30.49
C ASN A 74 31.20 -2.17 -30.63
N ASP A 75 30.77 -1.59 -29.51
CA ASP A 75 30.06 -0.32 -29.44
C ASP A 75 30.30 0.34 -28.06
N LEU A 76 30.10 1.67 -27.94
CA LEU A 76 30.20 2.43 -26.68
C LEU A 76 28.97 2.22 -25.76
N GLN A 77 28.44 1.01 -25.73
CA GLN A 77 27.26 0.69 -24.91
C GLN A 77 27.71 0.41 -23.48
N PHE A 78 27.83 1.47 -22.69
CA PHE A 78 27.85 1.36 -21.24
C PHE A 78 26.44 1.02 -20.75
N GLU A 79 26.27 -0.13 -20.11
CA GLU A 79 25.02 -0.53 -19.48
C GLU A 79 25.12 -0.27 -17.97
N LEU A 80 24.23 0.58 -17.44
CA LEU A 80 24.10 0.81 -16.01
C LEU A 80 22.97 -0.07 -15.47
N ILE A 81 23.32 -1.02 -14.61
CA ILE A 81 22.36 -1.86 -13.90
C ILE A 81 22.31 -1.40 -12.45
N GLU A 82 21.18 -0.82 -12.04
CA GLU A 82 20.93 -0.39 -10.67
C GLU A 82 19.71 -1.12 -10.08
N GLU A 83 19.84 -1.57 -8.82
CA GLU A 83 18.71 -2.09 -8.06
C GLU A 83 18.03 -0.95 -7.31
N VAL A 84 16.83 -0.58 -7.73
CA VAL A 84 16.03 0.48 -7.11
C VAL A 84 14.96 -0.11 -6.21
N ALA A 85 14.83 0.43 -4.99
CA ALA A 85 13.79 0.02 -4.06
C ALA A 85 12.40 0.39 -4.61
N THR A 86 11.59 -0.61 -4.97
CA THR A 86 10.25 -0.41 -5.55
C THR A 86 9.22 0.08 -4.53
N VAL A 87 9.44 -0.21 -3.24
CA VAL A 87 8.58 0.22 -2.14
C VAL A 87 9.41 0.98 -1.11
N SER A 88 9.18 2.28 -1.02
CA SER A 88 9.74 3.12 0.04
C SER A 88 8.73 3.27 1.18
N PHE A 89 9.22 3.51 2.40
CA PHE A 89 8.35 3.76 3.57
C PHE A 89 7.40 4.94 3.33
N MET A 90 7.88 6.01 2.68
CA MET A 90 7.05 7.15 2.30
C MET A 90 6.00 6.78 1.24
N GLY A 91 6.36 5.93 0.27
CA GLY A 91 5.41 5.38 -0.70
C GLY A 91 4.31 4.55 -0.04
N LEU A 92 4.67 3.76 0.97
CA LEU A 92 3.72 2.97 1.75
C LEU A 92 2.75 3.84 2.55
N ILE A 93 3.26 4.90 3.21
CA ILE A 93 2.39 5.88 3.90
C ILE A 93 1.46 6.59 2.92
N ALA A 94 1.94 6.97 1.74
CA ALA A 94 1.13 7.63 0.73
C ALA A 94 -0.02 6.71 0.24
N GLN A 95 0.26 5.42 0.02
CA GLN A 95 -0.77 4.45 -0.37
C GLN A 95 -1.83 4.23 0.71
N ILE A 96 -1.40 4.04 1.96
CA ILE A 96 -2.31 3.87 3.10
C ILE A 96 -3.13 5.14 3.32
N GLY A 97 -2.47 6.30 3.31
CA GLY A 97 -3.12 7.60 3.47
C GLY A 97 -4.15 7.87 2.39
N GLY A 98 -3.86 7.52 1.13
CA GLY A 98 -4.80 7.66 0.02
C GLY A 98 -6.08 6.86 0.25
N GLN A 99 -5.98 5.56 0.56
CA GLN A 99 -7.14 4.71 0.80
C GLN A 99 -7.91 5.09 2.08
N MET A 100 -7.19 5.44 3.15
CA MET A 100 -7.80 5.85 4.42
C MET A 100 -8.53 7.19 4.30
N SER A 101 -8.00 8.13 3.50
CA SER A 101 -8.62 9.44 3.29
C SER A 101 -9.99 9.33 2.61
N LEU A 102 -10.14 8.40 1.66
CA LEU A 102 -11.40 8.17 0.96
C LEU A 102 -12.43 7.54 1.88
N PHE A 103 -12.01 6.58 2.72
CA PHE A 103 -12.87 5.97 3.72
C PHE A 103 -13.33 6.99 4.77
N MET A 104 -12.42 7.80 5.32
CA MET A 104 -12.78 8.87 6.24
C MET A 104 -13.69 9.92 5.61
N GLY A 105 -13.40 10.33 4.37
CA GLY A 105 -14.22 11.28 3.62
C GLY A 105 -15.64 10.76 3.36
N SER A 106 -15.79 9.48 3.06
CA SER A 106 -17.12 8.85 2.97
C SER A 106 -17.82 8.82 4.33
N SER A 107 -17.11 8.42 5.38
CA SER A 107 -17.67 8.32 6.74
C SER A 107 -18.17 9.67 7.28
N ILE A 108 -17.46 10.77 7.04
CA ILE A 108 -17.88 12.10 7.53
C ILE A 108 -19.15 12.58 6.81
N LEU A 109 -19.27 12.30 5.51
CA LEU A 109 -20.46 12.63 4.73
C LEU A 109 -21.66 11.84 5.23
N THR A 110 -21.52 10.53 5.43
CA THR A 110 -22.60 9.69 5.97
C THR A 110 -23.02 10.13 7.37
N LEU A 111 -22.07 10.49 8.24
CA LEU A 111 -22.38 10.99 9.58
C LEU A 111 -23.14 12.32 9.54
N THR A 112 -22.72 13.24 8.69
CA THR A 112 -23.41 14.52 8.47
C THR A 112 -24.84 14.30 7.98
N GLN A 113 -25.03 13.37 7.04
CA GLN A 113 -26.34 13.04 6.49
C GLN A 113 -27.25 12.38 7.53
N ALA A 114 -26.70 11.50 8.37
CA ALA A 114 -27.42 10.87 9.48
C ALA A 114 -27.91 11.90 10.51
N ILE A 115 -27.08 12.89 10.85
CA ILE A 115 -27.46 13.98 11.77
C ILE A 115 -28.64 14.78 11.20
N ILE A 116 -28.59 15.16 9.92
CA ILE A 116 -29.65 15.93 9.27
C ILE A 116 -30.98 15.17 9.29
N ILE A 117 -30.96 13.88 8.96
CA ILE A 117 -32.16 13.01 8.98
C ILE A 117 -32.72 12.91 10.41
N CYS A 118 -31.86 12.68 11.41
CA CYS A 118 -32.28 12.58 12.80
C CYS A 118 -32.94 13.87 13.32
N LEU A 119 -32.38 15.04 12.97
CA LEU A 119 -32.96 16.33 13.34
C LEU A 119 -34.34 16.55 12.67
N LYS A 120 -34.47 16.16 11.41
CA LYS A 120 -35.74 16.24 10.67
C LYS A 120 -36.80 15.33 11.29
N ASP A 121 -36.43 14.10 11.66
CA ASP A 121 -37.33 13.14 12.30
C ASP A 121 -37.76 13.58 13.70
N LYS A 122 -36.84 14.14 14.50
CA LYS A 122 -37.18 14.71 15.82
C LYS A 122 -38.16 15.88 15.70
N LYS A 123 -37.96 16.78 14.71
CA LYS A 123 -38.88 17.90 14.44
C LYS A 123 -40.24 17.40 13.96
N ARG A 124 -40.27 16.41 13.07
CA ARG A 124 -41.50 15.78 12.57
C ARG A 124 -42.28 15.09 13.70
N ASN A 125 -41.60 14.36 14.59
CA ASN A 125 -42.23 13.68 15.71
C ASN A 125 -42.80 14.64 16.76
N ASN A 126 -42.12 15.76 17.03
CA ASN A 126 -42.66 16.80 17.92
C ASN A 126 -43.92 17.44 17.31
N LEU A 127 -43.93 17.74 16.02
CA LEU A 127 -45.09 18.31 15.34
C LEU A 127 -46.29 17.35 15.33
N ILE A 128 -46.05 16.04 15.16
CA ILE A 128 -47.10 15.01 15.27
C ILE A 128 -47.63 14.91 16.71
N ARG A 129 -46.77 14.99 17.73
CA ARG A 129 -47.21 15.02 19.14
C ARG A 129 -48.11 16.22 19.42
N ASP A 130 -47.74 17.40 18.94
CA ASP A 130 -48.51 18.63 19.16
C ASP A 130 -49.91 18.56 18.50
N VAL A 131 -49.99 18.01 17.29
CA VAL A 131 -51.27 17.76 16.60
C VAL A 131 -52.13 16.76 17.39
N ASN A 132 -51.53 15.70 17.93
CA ASN A 132 -52.27 14.66 18.65
C ASN A 132 -52.83 15.16 19.99
N ILE A 133 -52.08 16.02 20.70
CA ILE A 133 -52.54 16.67 21.93
C ILE A 133 -53.72 17.61 21.64
N ASN A 134 -53.64 18.40 20.57
CA ASN A 134 -54.73 19.29 20.16
C ASN A 134 -56.01 18.52 19.78
N ASN A 135 -55.90 17.41 19.06
CA ASN A 135 -57.05 16.57 18.71
C ASN A 135 -57.73 15.93 19.93
N ASN A 136 -56.95 15.48 20.91
CA ASN A 136 -57.49 14.95 22.16
C ASN A 136 -58.21 16.02 22.99
N SER A 137 -57.66 17.23 23.04
CA SER A 137 -58.29 18.39 23.70
C SER A 137 -59.64 18.74 23.04
N PHE A 138 -59.69 18.75 21.70
CA PHE A 138 -60.90 19.06 20.95
C PHE A 138 -61.99 17.98 21.13
N ASN A 139 -61.61 16.70 21.09
CA ASN A 139 -62.54 15.59 21.33
C ASN A 139 -63.13 15.59 22.75
N ASN A 140 -62.33 15.94 23.76
CA ASN A 140 -62.82 16.08 25.14
C ASN A 140 -63.82 17.23 25.28
N LYS A 141 -63.57 18.40 24.67
CA LYS A 141 -64.54 19.51 24.66
C LYS A 141 -65.86 19.13 23.98
N LYS A 142 -65.80 18.40 22.86
CA LYS A 142 -67.00 17.94 22.12
C LYS A 142 -67.82 16.92 22.92
N LYS A 143 -67.15 16.08 23.74
CA LYS A 143 -67.81 15.14 24.63
C LYS A 143 -68.53 15.84 25.79
N LEU A 144 -67.92 16.87 26.39
CA LEU A 144 -68.58 17.69 27.42
C LEU A 144 -69.82 18.41 26.88
N ALA A 145 -69.76 18.97 25.67
CA ALA A 145 -70.91 19.65 25.05
C ALA A 145 -72.13 18.71 24.88
N LYS A 146 -71.89 17.45 24.43
CA LYS A 146 -72.96 16.45 24.29
C LYS A 146 -73.57 15.99 25.61
N ILE A 147 -72.79 15.97 26.70
CA ILE A 147 -73.31 15.63 28.03
C ILE A 147 -74.19 16.76 28.56
N ASN A 148 -73.74 18.02 28.40
CA ASN A 148 -74.52 19.19 28.82
C ASN A 148 -75.85 19.28 28.06
N GLU A 149 -75.86 18.97 26.76
CA GLU A 149 -77.10 18.94 25.97
C GLU A 149 -78.10 17.85 26.45
N LYS A 150 -77.59 16.69 26.91
CA LYS A 150 -78.44 15.65 27.51
C LYS A 150 -79.00 16.04 28.87
N ILE A 151 -78.25 16.73 29.71
CA ILE A 151 -78.71 17.20 31.03
C ILE A 151 -79.83 18.23 30.84
N VAL A 152 -79.65 19.19 29.94
CA VAL A 152 -80.67 20.21 29.62
C VAL A 152 -81.97 19.59 29.09
N ASN A 153 -81.89 18.47 28.36
CA ASN A 153 -83.08 17.76 27.88
C ASN A 153 -83.77 16.92 28.99
N SER A 154 -83.04 16.42 29.98
CA SER A 154 -83.61 15.72 31.15
C SER A 154 -84.39 16.67 32.05
N ASP A 155 -83.92 17.91 32.21
CA ASP A 155 -84.61 18.93 33.01
C ASP A 155 -85.93 19.40 32.36
N LYS A 156 -86.00 19.38 31.02
CA LYS A 156 -87.24 19.65 30.28
C LYS A 156 -88.31 18.55 30.41
N ILE A 157 -87.91 17.31 30.67
CA ILE A 157 -88.85 16.18 30.86
C ILE A 157 -89.48 16.24 32.25
N SER A 158 -88.72 16.67 33.27
CA SER A 158 -89.23 16.83 34.64
C SER A 158 -90.26 17.95 34.79
N LEU A 159 -90.23 18.98 33.93
CA LEU A 159 -91.22 20.06 33.93
C LEU A 159 -92.54 19.69 33.23
N LYS A 160 -92.56 18.68 32.35
CA LYS A 160 -93.81 18.23 31.69
C LYS A 160 -94.66 17.28 32.54
N ASN A 161 -94.09 16.68 33.58
CA ASN A 161 -94.81 15.77 34.48
C ASN A 161 -95.47 16.48 35.67
N VAL A 162 -95.29 17.79 35.81
CA VAL A 162 -95.93 18.61 36.88
C VAL A 162 -97.22 19.29 36.39
N GLU A 163 -97.47 19.36 35.07
CA GLU A 163 -98.69 19.94 34.48
C GLU A 163 -99.82 18.93 34.20
N ASN A 164 -99.68 17.67 34.62
CA ASN A 164 -100.75 16.66 34.51
C ASN A 164 -100.99 15.96 35.85
N TYR A 165 -101.52 16.69 36.83
CA TYR A 165 -102.35 16.21 37.95
C TYR A 165 -103.24 17.34 38.46
#